data_AF-A0A538SMT6-F1
#
_entry.id   AF-A0A538SMT6-F1
#
_cell.length_a   1.000
_cell.length_b   1.000
_cell.length_c   1.000
_cell.angle_alpha   90.00
_cell.angle_beta   90.00
_cell.angle_gamma   90.00
#
_symmetry.space_group_name_H-M   'P 1'
#
loop_
_entity.id
_entity.type
_entity.pdbx_description
1 polymer ?
#
loop_
_entity_poly.entity_id
_entity_poly.type
_entity_poly.pdbx_seq_one_letter_code
_entity_poly.pdbx_strand_id
1 'polypeptide(L)'
;MSQGPFPSAGHLQRAGVWVESDQQKDAARALEALHSQLIGAVIDPYSWKWVLITLYHAVLAFVVASLDGGRPAPEVEPGERTLQPHFGSDHPGRGTDADPLPQRYEAMKAKTGFAPRPDVDEDIARLSQYRTALELDLPTGWLLQVKELPGISRSALRVIEYLGWSPGKIPWYRESLIDLARVKHLASMNVLDALDRQYQQKS
;
A
#
# COMPACT_ATOMS: atom_id res chain seq x y z
N MET A 1 -45.56 -7.38 -33.33
CA MET A 1 -45.08 -5.99 -33.43
C MET A 1 -45.63 -5.28 -32.19
N SER A 2 -44.88 -4.73 -31.25
CA SER A 2 -43.55 -4.12 -31.30
C SER A 2 -42.76 -4.47 -30.03
N GLN A 3 -41.50 -4.86 -30.20
CA GLN A 3 -40.50 -4.77 -29.14
C GLN A 3 -40.01 -3.31 -29.01
N GLY A 4 -39.64 -2.94 -27.78
CA GLY A 4 -38.64 -1.91 -27.49
C GLY A 4 -39.16 -0.53 -27.03
N PRO A 5 -38.32 0.27 -26.35
CA PRO A 5 -36.88 0.05 -26.14
C PRO A 5 -36.50 -0.16 -24.67
N PHE A 6 -35.48 -0.99 -24.46
CA PHE A 6 -34.60 -0.92 -23.29
C PHE A 6 -34.21 0.54 -23.00
N PRO A 7 -34.12 0.98 -21.72
CA PRO A 7 -33.37 2.19 -21.44
C PRO A 7 -31.93 1.96 -21.90
N SER A 8 -31.63 2.69 -22.96
CA SER A 8 -30.39 2.81 -23.68
C SER A 8 -29.18 2.90 -22.76
N ALA A 9 -28.10 2.25 -23.19
CA ALA A 9 -26.70 2.52 -22.90
C ALA A 9 -26.40 3.97 -22.48
N GLY A 10 -26.70 4.31 -21.22
CA GLY A 10 -26.31 5.55 -20.56
C GLY A 10 -24.86 5.48 -20.10
N HIS A 11 -24.01 4.74 -20.81
CA HIS A 11 -22.57 4.90 -20.74
C HIS A 11 -22.23 6.17 -21.51
N LEU A 12 -22.60 7.32 -20.93
CA LEU A 12 -22.07 8.60 -21.34
C LEU A 12 -20.55 8.44 -21.34
N GLN A 13 -20.01 8.49 -22.55
CA GLN A 13 -18.59 8.45 -22.84
C GLN A 13 -17.90 9.42 -21.89
N ARG A 14 -17.15 8.88 -20.91
CA ARG A 14 -16.22 9.66 -20.11
C ARG A 14 -15.30 10.38 -21.10
N ALA A 15 -15.45 11.69 -21.25
CA ALA A 15 -14.60 12.49 -22.13
C ALA A 15 -13.21 12.61 -21.48
N GLY A 16 -12.37 11.57 -21.64
CA GLY A 16 -11.01 11.51 -21.11
C GLY A 16 -10.60 10.11 -20.62
N VAL A 17 -9.28 9.87 -20.53
CA VAL A 17 -8.72 8.67 -19.88
C VAL A 17 -8.64 8.95 -18.38
N TRP A 18 -9.46 8.24 -17.59
CA TRP A 18 -9.51 8.39 -16.13
C TRP A 18 -8.83 7.22 -15.44
N VAL A 19 -8.10 7.51 -14.36
CA VAL A 19 -7.53 6.50 -13.46
C VAL A 19 -8.44 6.37 -12.25
N GLU A 20 -9.10 5.23 -12.14
CA GLU A 20 -9.88 4.86 -10.95
C GLU A 20 -8.95 4.21 -9.92
N SER A 21 -9.05 4.66 -8.67
CA SER A 21 -8.30 4.17 -7.52
C SER A 21 -9.27 3.86 -6.39
N ASP A 22 -8.98 2.78 -5.68
CA ASP A 22 -9.68 2.34 -4.49
C ASP A 22 -8.68 1.64 -3.57
N GLN A 23 -9.06 1.47 -2.30
CA GLN A 23 -8.16 1.00 -1.25
C GLN A 23 -7.58 -0.40 -1.52
N GLN A 24 -8.35 -1.32 -2.11
CA GLN A 24 -7.86 -2.69 -2.38
C GLN A 24 -6.97 -2.72 -3.62
N LYS A 25 -7.33 -1.95 -4.66
CA LYS A 25 -6.49 -1.80 -5.85
C LYS A 25 -5.18 -1.11 -5.51
N ASP A 26 -5.22 -0.06 -4.70
CA ASP A 26 -4.03 0.65 -4.21
C ASP A 26 -3.15 -0.28 -3.37
N ALA A 27 -3.73 -1.09 -2.48
CA ALA A 27 -2.99 -2.08 -1.69
C ALA A 27 -2.25 -3.08 -2.60
N ALA A 28 -2.94 -3.68 -3.58
CA ALA A 28 -2.32 -4.63 -4.50
C ALA A 28 -1.24 -3.97 -5.40
N ARG A 29 -1.50 -2.75 -5.90
CA ARG A 29 -0.56 -2.01 -6.76
C ARG A 29 0.64 -1.47 -6.00
N ALA A 30 0.48 -1.11 -4.73
CA ALA A 30 1.60 -0.71 -3.88
C ALA A 30 2.59 -1.87 -3.65
N LEU A 31 2.09 -3.10 -3.47
CA LEU A 31 2.95 -4.30 -3.42
C LEU A 31 3.69 -4.57 -4.73
N GLU A 32 3.04 -4.34 -5.88
CA GLU A 32 3.68 -4.46 -7.18
C GLU A 32 4.80 -3.41 -7.36
N ALA A 33 4.57 -2.17 -6.94
CA ALA A 33 5.57 -1.12 -6.94
C ALA A 33 6.74 -1.46 -6.02
N LEU A 34 6.47 -1.92 -4.79
CA LEU A 34 7.48 -2.38 -3.83
C LEU A 34 8.37 -3.47 -4.44
N HIS A 35 7.76 -4.50 -5.03
CA HIS A 35 8.52 -5.60 -5.64
C HIS A 35 9.48 -5.10 -6.72
N SER A 36 9.04 -4.14 -7.55
CA SER A 36 9.89 -3.56 -8.59
C SER A 36 11.09 -2.82 -8.01
N GLN A 37 10.92 -2.08 -6.90
CA GLN A 37 12.01 -1.40 -6.22
C GLN A 37 12.97 -2.38 -5.54
N LEU A 38 12.45 -3.49 -5.00
CA LEU A 38 13.27 -4.56 -4.41
C LEU A 38 14.17 -5.22 -5.47
N ILE A 39 13.67 -5.45 -6.69
CA ILE A 39 14.51 -5.89 -7.81
C ILE A 39 15.61 -4.87 -8.09
N GLY A 40 15.27 -3.57 -8.11
CA GLY A 40 16.24 -2.49 -8.25
C GLY A 40 17.34 -2.54 -7.19
N ALA A 41 16.99 -2.82 -5.93
CA ALA A 41 17.92 -2.87 -4.80
C ALA A 41 18.97 -4.00 -4.91
N VAL A 42 18.69 -5.05 -5.68
CA VAL A 42 19.67 -6.12 -5.95
C VAL A 42 20.83 -5.60 -6.79
N ILE A 43 20.52 -4.69 -7.72
CA ILE A 43 21.48 -4.13 -8.68
C ILE A 43 22.14 -2.87 -8.10
N ASP A 44 21.33 -1.97 -7.53
CA ASP A 44 21.77 -0.67 -7.03
C ASP A 44 21.18 -0.40 -5.62
N PRO A 45 22.02 -0.37 -4.57
CA PRO A 45 21.59 -0.04 -3.21
C PRO A 45 20.86 1.29 -3.07
N TYR A 46 21.05 2.26 -3.98
CA TYR A 46 20.30 3.52 -3.94
C TYR A 46 18.78 3.31 -4.01
N SER A 47 18.35 2.22 -4.66
CA SER A 47 16.94 1.83 -4.75
C SER A 47 16.26 1.62 -3.39
N TRP A 48 17.02 1.41 -2.31
CA TRP A 48 16.47 1.30 -0.96
C TRP A 48 15.67 2.52 -0.52
N LYS A 49 15.98 3.72 -1.01
CA LYS A 49 15.14 4.91 -0.80
C LYS A 49 13.71 4.64 -1.27
N TRP A 50 13.57 4.13 -2.49
CA TRP A 50 12.28 3.86 -3.11
C TRP A 50 11.61 2.61 -2.54
N VAL A 51 12.39 1.61 -2.10
CA VAL A 51 11.85 0.47 -1.34
C VAL A 51 11.17 0.97 -0.07
N LEU A 52 11.80 1.82 0.73
CA LEU A 52 11.22 2.32 1.98
C LEU A 52 9.95 3.14 1.73
N ILE A 53 9.95 4.01 0.72
CA ILE A 53 8.77 4.81 0.35
C ILE A 53 7.62 3.91 -0.12
N THR A 54 7.88 2.96 -1.02
CA THR A 54 6.84 2.06 -1.55
C THR A 54 6.35 1.06 -0.52
N LEU A 55 7.23 0.58 0.36
CA LEU A 55 6.88 -0.28 1.49
C LEU A 55 5.96 0.42 2.47
N TYR A 56 6.28 1.67 2.85
CA TYR A 56 5.42 2.50 3.68
C TYR A 56 4.03 2.64 3.07
N HIS A 57 3.94 2.97 1.79
CA HIS A 57 2.66 3.11 1.09
C HIS A 57 1.89 1.78 1.02
N ALA A 58 2.58 0.66 0.82
CA ALA A 58 1.97 -0.66 0.84
C ALA A 58 1.38 -0.99 2.21
N VAL A 59 2.13 -0.80 3.30
CA VAL A 59 1.62 -1.02 4.67
C VAL A 59 0.41 -0.11 4.93
N LEU A 60 0.52 1.17 4.61
CA LEU A 60 -0.57 2.12 4.81
C LEU A 60 -1.83 1.70 4.03
N ALA A 61 -1.70 1.34 2.76
CA ALA A 61 -2.84 0.93 1.94
C ALA A 61 -3.54 -0.32 2.49
N PHE A 62 -2.80 -1.34 2.95
CA PHE A 62 -3.38 -2.51 3.61
C PHE A 62 -4.05 -2.17 4.93
N VAL A 63 -3.43 -1.30 5.74
CA VAL A 63 -4.02 -0.79 6.99
C VAL A 63 -5.35 -0.09 6.69
N VAL A 64 -5.40 0.83 5.73
CA VAL A 64 -6.62 1.53 5.33
C VAL A 64 -7.68 0.55 4.83
N ALA A 65 -7.33 -0.37 3.92
CA ALA A 65 -8.26 -1.35 3.39
C ALA A 65 -8.87 -2.23 4.50
N SER A 66 -8.10 -2.54 5.56
CA SER A 66 -8.60 -3.31 6.71
C SER A 66 -9.54 -2.52 7.62
N LEU A 67 -9.37 -1.19 7.70
CA LEU A 67 -10.20 -0.30 8.52
C LEU A 67 -11.51 0.04 7.84
N ASP A 68 -11.50 0.28 6.53
CA ASP A 68 -12.67 0.77 5.79
C ASP A 68 -13.45 -0.36 5.09
N GLY A 69 -12.95 -1.61 5.17
CA GLY A 69 -13.64 -2.79 4.66
C GLY A 69 -13.73 -2.83 3.13
N GLY A 70 -12.91 -2.05 2.43
CA GLY A 70 -12.80 -2.04 0.97
C GLY A 70 -14.13 -1.84 0.23
N ARG A 71 -15.04 -1.03 0.79
CA ARG A 71 -16.32 -0.74 0.15
C ARG A 71 -16.03 -0.03 -1.19
N PRO A 72 -16.48 -0.56 -2.33
CA PRO A 72 -16.36 0.15 -3.59
C PRO A 72 -17.08 1.49 -3.44
N ALA A 73 -16.42 2.52 -3.95
CA ALA A 73 -16.92 3.86 -3.91
C ALA A 73 -18.29 3.97 -4.65
N PRO A 74 -19.24 4.78 -4.17
CA PRO A 74 -20.46 5.05 -4.91
C PRO A 74 -20.14 5.70 -6.27
N GLU A 75 -21.03 5.50 -7.23
CA GLU A 75 -20.93 6.11 -8.57
C GLU A 75 -21.01 7.63 -8.42
N VAL A 76 -19.95 8.34 -8.81
CA VAL A 76 -19.86 9.80 -8.73
C VAL A 76 -20.29 10.39 -10.06
N GLU A 77 -21.31 11.25 -10.04
CA GLU A 77 -21.71 12.05 -11.21
C GLU A 77 -20.55 12.96 -11.63
N PRO A 78 -20.21 13.01 -12.94
CA PRO A 78 -19.05 13.74 -13.41
C PRO A 78 -19.16 15.24 -13.09
N GLY A 79 -18.33 15.72 -12.17
CA GLY A 79 -18.11 17.14 -11.94
C GLY A 79 -17.04 17.73 -12.88
N GLU A 80 -16.89 19.06 -12.87
CA GLU A 80 -15.84 19.77 -13.63
C GLU A 80 -14.42 19.60 -13.04
N ARG A 81 -14.27 18.87 -11.94
CA ARG A 81 -12.99 18.75 -11.22
C ARG A 81 -12.12 17.65 -11.81
N THR A 82 -10.82 17.95 -11.99
CA THR A 82 -9.78 17.00 -12.43
C THR A 82 -9.50 15.87 -11.44
N LEU A 83 -9.79 16.08 -10.15
CA LEU A 83 -9.71 15.07 -9.11
C LEU A 83 -11.03 15.07 -8.34
N GLN A 84 -11.73 13.94 -8.36
CA GLN A 84 -13.01 13.77 -7.70
C GLN A 84 -12.85 12.69 -6.63
N PRO A 85 -13.15 12.98 -5.35
CA PRO A 85 -13.16 11.95 -4.34
C PRO A 85 -14.23 10.94 -4.74
N HIS A 86 -13.82 9.69 -4.91
CA HIS A 86 -14.75 8.61 -5.24
C HIS A 86 -15.59 8.23 -4.01
N PHE A 87 -15.12 8.53 -2.79
CA PHE A 87 -15.83 8.28 -1.54
C PHE A 87 -16.67 9.50 -1.12
N GLY A 88 -17.80 9.24 -0.44
CA GLY A 88 -18.70 10.29 0.07
C GLY A 88 -18.02 11.28 1.03
N SER A 89 -18.69 12.40 1.29
CA SER A 89 -18.17 13.54 2.09
C SER A 89 -17.76 13.22 3.53
N ASP A 90 -18.07 12.03 4.03
CA ASP A 90 -17.71 11.55 5.38
C ASP A 90 -16.29 10.98 5.49
N HIS A 91 -15.49 11.02 4.42
CA HIS A 91 -14.09 10.67 4.53
C HIS A 91 -13.40 11.73 5.41
N PRO A 92 -12.79 11.37 6.56
CA PRO A 92 -12.18 12.34 7.45
C PRO A 92 -11.19 13.19 6.66
N GLY A 93 -11.60 14.44 6.44
CA GLY A 93 -10.89 15.39 5.61
C GLY A 93 -9.46 15.55 6.11
N ARG A 94 -8.52 15.48 5.16
CA ARG A 94 -7.18 16.07 5.18
C ARG A 94 -6.63 16.28 6.61
N GLY A 95 -6.11 15.19 7.17
CA GLY A 95 -5.28 15.26 8.37
C GLY A 95 -4.04 16.13 8.12
N THR A 96 -3.60 16.78 9.19
CA THR A 96 -2.42 17.64 9.33
C THR A 96 -1.15 17.06 8.68
N ASP A 97 -0.08 17.87 8.53
CA ASP A 97 1.26 17.47 8.05
C ASP A 97 1.93 16.30 8.83
N ALA A 98 1.20 15.64 9.74
CA ALA A 98 1.63 14.50 10.52
C ALA A 98 1.51 13.18 9.74
N ASP A 99 2.47 12.29 9.95
CA ASP A 99 2.46 10.93 9.40
C ASP A 99 1.19 10.16 9.85
N PRO A 100 0.34 9.70 8.92
CA PRO A 100 -0.90 9.00 9.26
C PRO A 100 -0.71 7.53 9.67
N LEU A 101 0.44 6.91 9.38
CA LEU A 101 0.64 5.48 9.60
C LEU A 101 0.58 5.08 11.09
N PRO A 102 1.27 5.75 12.03
CA PRO A 102 1.25 5.34 13.44
C PRO A 102 -0.17 5.27 14.03
N GLN A 103 -0.98 6.31 13.81
CA GLN A 103 -2.35 6.36 14.33
C GLN A 103 -3.23 5.28 13.69
N ARG A 104 -3.14 5.10 12.37
CA ARG A 104 -3.95 4.10 11.65
C ARG A 104 -3.51 2.68 11.97
N TYR A 105 -2.23 2.45 12.21
CA TYR A 105 -1.69 1.15 12.58
C TYR A 105 -2.20 0.71 13.96
N GLU A 106 -2.22 1.59 14.96
CA GLU A 106 -2.84 1.31 16.26
C GLU A 106 -4.35 1.04 16.16
N ALA A 107 -5.07 1.85 15.37
CA ALA A 107 -6.49 1.61 15.11
C ALA A 107 -6.73 0.24 14.43
N MET A 108 -5.87 -0.15 13.49
CA MET A 108 -5.91 -1.45 12.83
C MET A 108 -5.66 -2.57 13.83
N LYS A 109 -4.66 -2.46 14.72
CA LYS A 109 -4.42 -3.48 15.76
C LYS A 109 -5.63 -3.66 16.65
N ALA A 110 -6.22 -2.57 17.13
CA ALA A 110 -7.42 -2.59 17.96
C ALA A 110 -8.62 -3.24 17.25
N LYS A 111 -8.85 -2.91 15.97
CA LYS A 111 -9.97 -3.47 15.18
C LYS A 111 -9.77 -4.94 14.83
N THR A 112 -8.55 -5.32 14.47
CA THR A 112 -8.26 -6.65 13.90
C THR A 112 -7.81 -7.66 14.93
N GLY A 113 -7.41 -7.24 16.13
CA GLY A 113 -6.78 -8.11 17.13
C GLY A 113 -5.34 -8.51 16.76
N PHE A 114 -4.68 -7.76 15.86
CA PHE A 114 -3.29 -8.02 15.51
C PHE A 114 -2.37 -7.74 16.71
N ALA A 115 -1.70 -8.79 17.19
CA ALA A 115 -0.74 -8.73 18.30
C ALA A 115 0.62 -9.25 17.80
N PRO A 116 1.41 -8.41 17.11
CA PRO A 116 2.70 -8.81 16.60
C PRO A 116 3.74 -8.92 17.73
N ARG A 117 4.91 -9.48 17.40
CA ARG A 117 6.07 -9.39 18.27
C ARG A 117 6.56 -7.93 18.36
N PRO A 118 7.22 -7.53 19.47
CA PRO A 118 7.69 -6.16 19.66
C PRO A 118 8.60 -5.63 18.54
N ASP A 119 9.44 -6.48 17.96
CA ASP A 119 10.34 -6.11 16.87
C ASP A 119 9.60 -5.68 15.59
N VAL A 120 8.43 -6.25 15.32
CA VAL A 120 7.62 -5.83 14.17
C VAL A 120 7.06 -4.43 14.39
N ASP A 121 6.60 -4.12 15.61
CA ASP A 121 6.10 -2.78 15.93
C ASP A 121 7.23 -1.75 15.87
N GLU A 122 8.43 -2.08 16.36
CA GLU A 122 9.61 -1.23 16.23
C GLU A 122 10.00 -1.00 14.75
N ASP A 123 9.96 -2.04 13.92
CA ASP A 123 10.28 -1.94 12.49
C ASP A 123 9.27 -1.08 11.73
N ILE A 124 7.97 -1.19 12.04
CA ILE A 124 6.94 -0.31 11.46
C ILE A 124 7.15 1.15 11.88
N ALA A 125 7.53 1.40 13.14
CA ALA A 125 7.86 2.74 13.60
C ALA A 125 9.11 3.30 12.87
N ARG A 126 10.16 2.49 12.69
CA ARG A 126 11.35 2.87 11.90
C ARG A 126 10.99 3.17 10.44
N LEU A 127 10.12 2.38 9.83
CA LEU A 127 9.65 2.62 8.46
C LEU A 127 8.97 3.98 8.30
N SER A 128 8.12 4.37 9.24
CA SER A 128 7.49 5.69 9.30
C SER A 128 8.53 6.82 9.44
N GLN A 129 9.53 6.65 10.31
CA GLN A 129 10.63 7.59 10.47
C GLN A 129 11.45 7.76 9.17
N TYR A 130 11.79 6.65 8.50
CA TYR A 130 12.53 6.71 7.23
C TYR A 130 11.75 7.45 6.15
N ARG A 131 10.45 7.15 5.99
CA ARG A 131 9.60 7.83 5.01
C ARG A 131 9.56 9.34 5.29
N THR A 132 9.41 9.73 6.55
CA THR A 132 9.39 11.14 6.96
C THR A 132 10.72 11.82 6.60
N ALA A 133 11.85 11.24 6.99
CA ALA A 133 13.18 11.80 6.69
C ALA A 133 13.48 11.89 5.18
N LEU A 134 12.98 10.93 4.37
CA LEU A 134 13.27 10.86 2.93
C LEU A 134 12.34 11.71 2.06
N GLU A 135 11.09 11.95 2.48
CA GLU A 135 10.10 12.71 1.69
C GLU A 135 9.82 14.12 2.22
N LEU A 136 9.87 14.33 3.55
CA LEU A 136 9.47 15.59 4.17
C LEU A 136 10.68 16.47 4.55
N ASP A 137 11.72 15.87 5.10
CA ASP A 137 12.88 16.64 5.58
C ASP A 137 13.88 17.02 4.47
N LEU A 138 13.72 16.45 3.25
CA LEU A 138 14.48 16.72 2.01
C LEU A 138 15.92 17.23 2.26
N PRO A 139 16.76 16.48 2.99
CA PRO A 139 18.11 16.94 3.28
C PRO A 139 18.92 17.03 1.98
N THR A 140 19.93 17.91 1.95
CA THR A 140 20.84 18.04 0.80
C THR A 140 21.59 16.74 0.47
N GLY A 141 21.62 15.79 1.41
CA GLY A 141 22.05 14.39 1.20
C GLY A 141 21.68 13.50 2.38
N TRP A 142 21.70 12.19 2.19
CA TRP A 142 21.45 11.19 3.23
C TRP A 142 22.43 10.02 3.09
N LEU A 143 22.77 9.41 4.22
CA LEU A 143 23.46 8.12 4.29
C LEU A 143 22.53 7.13 4.97
N LEU A 144 22.32 5.98 4.33
CA LEU A 144 21.41 4.94 4.80
C LEU A 144 22.17 3.64 4.95
N GLN A 145 22.14 3.06 6.15
CA GLN A 145 22.70 1.75 6.39
C GLN A 145 21.75 0.67 5.85
N VAL A 146 22.18 -0.06 4.81
CA VAL A 146 21.31 -1.02 4.11
C VAL A 146 21.17 -2.38 4.80
N LYS A 147 22.04 -2.68 5.77
CA LYS A 147 22.13 -4.01 6.39
C LYS A 147 20.84 -4.47 7.08
N GLU A 148 20.15 -3.55 7.75
CA GLU A 148 18.93 -3.88 8.51
C GLU A 148 17.65 -3.80 7.67
N LEU A 149 17.71 -3.16 6.49
CA LEU A 149 16.52 -2.86 5.69
C LEU A 149 15.80 -4.11 5.16
N PRO A 150 16.48 -5.23 4.82
CA PRO A 150 15.78 -6.47 4.51
C PRO A 150 14.92 -6.97 5.69
N GLY A 151 15.42 -6.87 6.92
CA GLY A 151 14.70 -7.25 8.14
C GLY A 151 13.44 -6.42 8.34
N ILE A 152 13.59 -5.09 8.31
CA ILE A 152 12.48 -4.14 8.43
C ILE A 152 11.41 -4.39 7.36
N SER A 153 11.84 -4.66 6.13
CA SER A 153 10.94 -4.97 5.02
C SER A 153 10.16 -6.27 5.22
N ARG A 154 10.80 -7.32 5.76
CA ARG A 154 10.10 -8.57 6.11
C ARG A 154 9.07 -8.34 7.22
N SER A 155 9.39 -7.57 8.25
CA SER A 155 8.45 -7.23 9.32
C SER A 155 7.21 -6.52 8.78
N ALA A 156 7.40 -5.55 7.89
CA ALA A 156 6.31 -4.87 7.19
C ALA A 156 5.48 -5.80 6.29
N LEU A 157 6.14 -6.70 5.54
CA LEU A 157 5.44 -7.70 4.72
C LEU A 157 4.65 -8.70 5.55
N ARG A 158 5.03 -8.99 6.80
CA ARG A 158 4.25 -9.84 7.73
C ARG A 158 2.96 -9.15 8.19
N VAL A 159 2.99 -7.83 8.39
CA VAL A 159 1.76 -7.05 8.67
C VAL A 159 0.80 -7.16 7.48
N ILE A 160 1.33 -6.95 6.27
CA ILE A 160 0.57 -7.09 5.02
C ILE A 160 0.02 -8.52 4.87
N GLU A 161 0.82 -9.53 5.19
CA GLU A 161 0.43 -10.94 5.14
C GLU A 161 -0.79 -11.21 6.04
N TYR A 162 -0.71 -10.77 7.30
CA TYR A 162 -1.79 -10.92 8.25
C TYR A 162 -3.08 -10.25 7.75
N LEU A 163 -3.00 -8.99 7.29
CA LEU A 163 -4.16 -8.22 6.86
C LEU A 163 -4.74 -8.73 5.54
N GLY A 164 -3.90 -9.10 4.58
CA GLY A 164 -4.33 -9.52 3.26
C GLY A 164 -4.97 -10.89 3.25
N TRP A 165 -4.42 -11.84 4.02
CA TRP A 165 -4.75 -13.25 3.85
C TRP A 165 -5.59 -13.83 4.98
N SER A 166 -5.64 -13.17 6.15
CA SER A 166 -6.49 -13.64 7.24
C SER A 166 -7.96 -13.40 6.92
N PRO A 167 -8.84 -14.40 7.16
CA PRO A 167 -10.27 -14.24 6.90
C PRO A 167 -10.87 -13.02 7.58
N GLY A 168 -11.64 -12.24 6.82
CA GLY A 168 -12.42 -11.09 7.34
C GLY A 168 -11.63 -9.83 7.66
N LYS A 169 -10.30 -9.78 7.41
CA LYS A 169 -9.51 -8.55 7.64
C LYS A 169 -9.63 -7.58 6.48
N ILE A 170 -9.48 -8.07 5.25
CA ILE A 170 -9.79 -7.35 4.02
C ILE A 170 -10.79 -8.20 3.21
N PRO A 171 -12.04 -7.75 3.01
CA PRO A 171 -13.00 -8.48 2.20
C PRO A 171 -12.77 -8.18 0.72
N TRP A 172 -11.79 -8.87 0.12
CA TRP A 172 -11.41 -8.66 -1.28
C TRP A 172 -12.61 -8.77 -2.24
N TYR A 173 -12.90 -7.70 -3.00
CA TYR A 173 -14.05 -7.67 -3.90
C TYR A 173 -13.74 -8.24 -5.30
N ARG A 174 -12.45 -8.43 -5.63
CA ARG A 174 -11.96 -9.06 -6.86
C ARG A 174 -10.85 -10.06 -6.56
N GLU A 175 -11.02 -11.30 -7.02
CA GLU A 175 -10.01 -12.37 -6.88
C GLU A 175 -8.67 -11.98 -7.53
N SER A 176 -8.70 -11.32 -8.68
CA SER A 176 -7.48 -10.87 -9.36
C SER A 176 -6.61 -9.93 -8.52
N LEU A 177 -7.19 -9.17 -7.58
CA LEU A 177 -6.45 -8.25 -6.73
C LEU A 177 -5.72 -8.99 -5.61
N ILE A 178 -6.39 -9.94 -4.94
CA ILE A 178 -5.75 -10.76 -3.91
C ILE A 178 -4.66 -11.65 -4.54
N ASP A 179 -4.89 -12.19 -5.74
CA ASP A 179 -3.89 -13.00 -6.44
C ASP A 179 -2.65 -12.17 -6.80
N LEU A 180 -2.83 -10.97 -7.37
CA LEU A 180 -1.73 -10.06 -7.63
C LEU A 180 -0.95 -9.76 -6.35
N ALA A 181 -1.66 -9.41 -5.27
CA ALA A 181 -1.05 -9.06 -4.00
C ALA A 181 -0.25 -10.23 -3.40
N ARG A 182 -0.79 -11.46 -3.43
CA ARG A 182 -0.10 -12.67 -2.96
C ARG A 182 1.14 -12.99 -3.77
N VAL A 183 1.04 -12.93 -5.10
CA VAL A 183 2.17 -13.19 -5.99
C VAL A 183 3.29 -12.18 -5.73
N LYS A 184 2.96 -10.89 -5.63
CA LYS A 184 3.96 -9.84 -5.37
C LYS A 184 4.53 -9.87 -3.96
N HIS A 185 3.74 -10.26 -2.96
CA HIS A 185 4.22 -10.51 -1.60
C HIS A 185 5.26 -11.64 -1.58
N LEU A 186 4.92 -12.82 -2.12
CA LEU A 186 5.82 -13.96 -2.17
C LEU A 186 7.12 -13.65 -2.95
N ALA A 187 6.97 -13.01 -4.11
CA ALA A 187 8.13 -12.61 -4.92
C ALA A 187 9.02 -11.60 -4.19
N SER A 188 8.44 -10.67 -3.42
CA SER A 188 9.18 -9.71 -2.60
C SER A 188 9.93 -10.39 -1.46
N MET A 189 9.31 -11.35 -0.76
CA MET A 189 9.98 -12.14 0.28
C MET A 189 11.21 -12.87 -0.27
N ASN A 190 11.11 -13.49 -1.45
CA ASN A 190 12.23 -14.17 -2.09
C ASN A 190 13.39 -13.22 -2.45
N VAL A 191 13.08 -12.01 -2.93
CA VAL A 191 14.09 -10.99 -3.23
C VAL A 191 14.77 -10.50 -1.95
N LEU A 192 14.01 -10.31 -0.88
CA LEU A 192 14.57 -9.92 0.42
C LEU A 192 15.55 -10.97 0.97
N ASP A 193 15.27 -12.26 0.78
CA ASP A 193 16.19 -13.34 1.17
C ASP A 193 17.48 -13.34 0.35
N ALA A 194 17.41 -12.96 -0.93
CA ALA A 194 18.61 -12.77 -1.75
C ALA A 194 19.43 -11.55 -1.29
N LEU A 195 18.78 -10.42 -1.02
CA LEU A 195 19.40 -9.19 -0.54
C LEU A 195 20.07 -9.36 0.83
N ASP A 196 19.41 -10.03 1.76
CA ASP A 196 19.96 -10.32 3.09
C ASP A 196 21.25 -11.13 2.97
N ARG A 197 21.25 -12.23 2.19
CA ARG A 197 22.48 -13.01 1.91
C ARG A 197 23.57 -12.15 1.29
N GLN A 198 23.23 -11.30 0.32
CA GLN A 198 24.20 -10.43 -0.37
C GLN A 198 24.85 -9.43 0.60
N TYR A 199 24.11 -8.89 1.56
CA TYR A 199 24.64 -7.92 2.54
C TYR A 199 25.38 -8.58 3.70
N GLN A 200 25.02 -9.80 4.10
CA GLN A 200 25.82 -10.57 5.07
C GLN A 200 27.19 -10.96 4.50
N GLN A 201 27.30 -11.26 3.21
CA GLN A 201 28.58 -11.62 2.57
C GLN A 201 29.55 -10.43 2.37
N LYS A 202 29.04 -9.19 2.44
CA LYS A 202 29.82 -7.96 2.27
C LYS A 202 30.28 -7.34 3.61
N SER A 203 29.90 -7.93 4.75
CA SER A 203 30.34 -7.55 6.10
C SER A 203 31.56 -8.36 6.52
#